data_AF-A0A0Q6P5Z6-F1
#
_entry.id   AF-A0A0Q6P5Z6-F1
#
_cell.length_a   1.000
_cell.length_b   1.000
_cell.length_c   1.000
_cell.angle_alpha   90.00
_cell.angle_beta   90.00
_cell.angle_gamma   90.00
#
_symmetry.space_group_name_H-M   'P 1'
#
loop_
_entity.id
_entity.type
_entity.pdbx_description
1 polymer ?
#
loop_
_entity_poly.entity_id
_entity_poly.type
_entity_poly.pdbx_seq_one_letter_code
_entity_poly.pdbx_strand_id
1 'polypeptide(L)'
;MASALMEAAEFAVAERSETPSRLATADALRLAGESYYDAARLLPPDRPLPTGAPIRWLQGSSWPHNEPLWIPRDALTIGEDAADLPEVGRSTNGLASGNTTEEALFHAICELVERDATSLWSLLPDAARLATEFPIEAVDDAVIRAFGKQIGDADLELRLFDQTTNLGVPCVMAVISERASDTARLFDIAAGYGCHPTGTRAIGRAITEAAQTRITNIAGGRDDFLPAEYFEQADESIAFLEHPGPGEARAPAWLPPDTPLPQLLEQLAERIGPTAEIVWSELGGAPYGISVVRALSAVLEDRETNVNWSPGRRALEVLAL
;
A
#
# COMPACT_ATOMS: atom_id res chain seq x y z
N MET A 1 10.62 16.68 -3.49
CA MET A 1 10.34 17.73 -2.49
C MET A 1 8.87 17.75 -2.12
N ALA A 2 7.93 17.91 -3.07
CA ALA A 2 6.49 17.85 -2.78
C ALA A 2 6.07 16.53 -2.09
N SER A 3 6.49 15.37 -2.61
CA SER A 3 6.19 14.05 -1.99
C SER A 3 6.59 13.96 -0.52
N ALA A 4 7.84 14.30 -0.19
CA ALA A 4 8.33 14.24 1.20
C ALA A 4 7.63 15.23 2.14
N LEU A 5 7.22 16.40 1.64
CA LEU A 5 6.46 17.36 2.44
C LEU A 5 5.03 16.87 2.71
N MET A 6 4.40 16.30 1.69
CA MET A 6 3.05 15.72 1.78
C MET A 6 3.03 14.53 2.74
N GLU A 7 4.01 13.63 2.64
CA GLU A 7 4.21 12.53 3.59
C GLU A 7 4.40 13.03 5.03
N ALA A 8 5.27 14.03 5.26
CA ALA A 8 5.43 14.59 6.60
C ALA A 8 4.13 15.21 7.15
N ALA A 9 3.30 15.80 6.29
CA ALA A 9 2.02 16.35 6.66
C ALA A 9 0.98 15.25 6.98
N GLU A 10 1.02 14.12 6.28
CA GLU A 10 0.20 12.93 6.60
C GLU A 10 0.42 12.48 8.03
N PHE A 11 1.69 12.29 8.41
CA PHE A 11 2.04 11.90 9.78
C PHE A 11 1.54 12.92 10.80
N ALA A 12 1.89 14.20 10.61
CA ALA A 12 1.55 15.24 11.57
C ALA A 12 0.03 15.39 11.80
N VAL A 13 -0.78 15.25 10.74
CA VAL A 13 -2.24 15.31 10.85
C VAL A 13 -2.82 14.02 11.43
N ALA A 14 -2.30 12.86 11.04
CA ALA A 14 -2.81 11.58 11.52
C ALA A 14 -2.51 11.32 13.01
N GLU A 15 -1.46 11.91 13.55
CA GLU A 15 -1.17 11.96 14.99
C GLU A 15 -2.17 12.82 15.78
N ARG A 16 -2.81 13.79 15.13
CA ARG A 16 -3.70 14.79 15.75
C ARG A 16 -4.98 14.96 14.95
N SER A 17 -5.65 13.84 14.69
CA SER A 17 -6.92 13.80 13.96
C SER A 17 -7.91 14.82 14.53
N GLU A 18 -8.48 15.63 13.64
CA GLU A 18 -9.54 16.60 13.89
C GLU A 18 -10.94 15.96 13.77
N THR A 19 -10.99 14.66 13.44
CA THR A 19 -12.23 13.93 13.19
C THR A 19 -13.09 13.86 14.46
N PRO A 20 -14.39 14.16 14.39
CA PRO A 20 -15.29 14.04 15.52
C PRO A 20 -15.28 12.63 16.11
N SER A 21 -15.14 12.54 17.44
CA SER A 21 -15.08 11.28 18.16
C SER A 21 -16.28 11.08 19.09
N ARG A 22 -16.62 9.82 19.35
CA ARG A 22 -17.67 9.38 20.27
C ARG A 22 -17.17 8.20 21.10
N LEU A 23 -17.31 8.27 22.42
CA LEU A 23 -17.11 7.11 23.30
C LEU A 23 -18.41 6.28 23.34
N ALA A 24 -18.35 5.03 22.89
CA ALA A 24 -19.50 4.13 22.86
C ALA A 24 -19.07 2.65 22.84
N THR A 25 -19.98 1.75 23.21
CA THR A 25 -19.81 0.31 22.97
C THR A 25 -20.31 -0.04 21.56
N ALA A 26 -19.76 -1.07 20.92
CA ALA A 26 -20.26 -1.52 19.62
C ALA A 26 -21.73 -1.99 19.71
N ASP A 27 -22.11 -2.59 20.83
CA ASP A 27 -23.51 -2.97 21.09
C ASP A 27 -24.45 -1.77 21.15
N ALA A 28 -24.02 -0.63 21.70
CA ALA A 28 -24.82 0.59 21.74
C ALA A 28 -25.00 1.20 20.34
N LEU A 29 -23.96 1.20 19.50
CA LEU A 29 -24.05 1.64 18.10
C LEU A 29 -25.03 0.76 17.33
N ARG A 30 -24.89 -0.57 17.45
CA ARG A 30 -25.79 -1.54 16.81
C ARG A 30 -27.24 -1.38 17.25
N LEU A 31 -27.49 -1.19 18.55
CA LEU A 31 -28.84 -0.95 19.09
C LEU A 31 -29.46 0.37 18.59
N ALA A 32 -28.64 1.37 18.31
CA ALA A 32 -29.06 2.63 17.72
C ALA A 32 -29.26 2.56 16.19
N GLY A 33 -28.96 1.41 15.56
CA GLY A 33 -29.02 1.25 14.10
C GLY A 33 -27.86 1.93 13.36
N GLU A 34 -26.77 2.21 14.06
CA GLU A 34 -25.57 2.85 13.50
C GLU A 34 -24.56 1.78 13.06
N SER A 35 -24.05 1.91 11.83
CA SER A 35 -23.02 1.02 11.27
C SER A 35 -21.64 1.35 11.83
N TYR A 36 -20.77 0.35 11.90
CA TYR A 36 -19.37 0.53 12.28
C TYR A 36 -18.46 -0.45 11.53
N TYR A 37 -17.18 -0.09 11.39
CA TYR A 37 -16.13 -0.94 10.84
C TYR A 37 -15.65 -1.95 11.88
N ASP A 38 -15.70 -3.23 11.55
CA ASP A 38 -15.14 -4.30 12.36
C ASP A 38 -13.64 -4.44 12.08
N ALA A 39 -12.82 -3.97 13.01
CA ALA A 39 -11.37 -4.00 12.93
C ALA A 39 -10.75 -5.38 13.21
N ALA A 40 -11.52 -6.47 13.13
CA ALA A 40 -11.03 -7.84 13.39
C ALA A 40 -9.76 -8.20 12.61
N ARG A 41 -9.59 -7.72 11.38
CA ARG A 41 -8.38 -7.94 10.55
C ARG A 41 -7.12 -7.30 11.12
N LEU A 42 -7.29 -6.26 11.94
CA LEU A 42 -6.20 -5.55 12.60
C LEU A 42 -5.96 -6.07 14.01
N LEU A 43 -6.78 -6.99 14.53
CA LEU A 43 -6.67 -7.54 15.87
C LEU A 43 -6.12 -8.98 15.84
N PRO A 44 -5.53 -9.47 16.93
CA PRO A 44 -5.19 -10.88 17.05
C PRO A 44 -6.42 -11.76 16.82
N PRO A 45 -6.32 -12.90 16.09
CA PRO A 45 -7.47 -13.75 15.78
C PRO A 45 -8.24 -14.27 17.01
N ASP A 46 -7.58 -14.39 18.16
CA ASP A 46 -8.16 -14.82 19.44
C ASP A 46 -8.70 -13.66 20.30
N ARG A 47 -8.53 -12.41 19.84
CA ARG A 47 -8.97 -11.19 20.54
C ARG A 47 -9.83 -10.31 19.62
N PRO A 48 -11.09 -10.70 19.37
CA PRO A 48 -11.99 -9.92 18.52
C PRO A 48 -12.35 -8.57 19.14
N LEU A 49 -12.92 -7.67 18.33
CA LEU A 49 -13.38 -6.36 18.78
C LEU A 49 -14.33 -6.48 19.98
N PRO A 50 -14.06 -5.81 21.12
CA PRO A 50 -14.91 -5.90 22.30
C PRO A 50 -16.24 -5.17 22.06
N THR A 51 -17.36 -5.90 22.10
CA THR A 51 -18.68 -5.29 21.79
C THR A 51 -19.31 -4.56 22.96
N GLY A 52 -19.01 -4.98 24.19
CA GLY A 52 -19.59 -4.44 25.44
C GLY A 52 -18.70 -3.45 26.19
N ALA A 53 -17.45 -3.28 25.78
CA ALA A 53 -16.55 -2.28 26.36
C ALA A 53 -16.64 -0.96 25.59
N PRO A 54 -16.67 0.20 26.26
CA PRO A 54 -16.68 1.49 25.58
C PRO A 54 -15.31 1.79 24.98
N ILE A 55 -15.28 2.11 23.68
CA ILE A 55 -14.09 2.58 22.95
C ILE A 55 -14.41 3.89 22.23
N ARG A 56 -13.38 4.63 21.83
CA ARG A 56 -13.53 5.83 21.01
C ARG A 56 -13.66 5.45 19.55
N TRP A 57 -14.71 5.98 18.95
CA TRP A 57 -15.03 5.86 17.53
C TRP A 57 -14.85 7.21 16.86
N LEU A 58 -14.34 7.21 15.63
CA LEU A 58 -14.29 8.37 14.75
C LEU A 58 -15.36 8.25 13.67
N GLN A 59 -15.90 9.38 13.24
CA GLN A 59 -16.80 9.42 12.09
C GLN A 59 -16.05 9.02 10.81
N GLY A 60 -16.69 8.18 10.00
CA GLY A 60 -16.17 7.77 8.71
C GLY A 60 -17.30 7.47 7.73
N SER A 61 -16.93 6.94 6.58
CA SER A 61 -17.87 6.59 5.53
C SER A 61 -17.42 5.34 4.78
N SER A 62 -18.38 4.56 4.28
CA SER A 62 -18.08 3.51 3.32
C SER A 62 -17.71 4.11 1.96
N TRP A 63 -16.85 3.43 1.22
CA TRP A 63 -16.56 3.77 -0.17
C TRP A 63 -17.05 2.65 -1.09
N PRO A 64 -17.65 2.95 -2.26
CA PRO A 64 -17.81 4.26 -2.90
C PRO A 64 -19.10 5.02 -2.54
N HIS A 65 -20.01 4.42 -1.77
CA HIS A 65 -21.36 4.95 -1.57
C HIS A 65 -21.48 6.09 -0.55
N ASN A 66 -20.43 6.35 0.23
CA ASN A 66 -20.40 7.37 1.28
C ASN A 66 -21.49 7.18 2.35
N GLU A 67 -21.78 5.93 2.73
CA GLU A 67 -22.70 5.65 3.82
C GLU A 67 -22.00 5.92 5.17
N PRO A 68 -22.62 6.68 6.10
CA PRO A 68 -21.98 7.04 7.36
C PRO A 68 -21.80 5.81 8.26
N LEU A 69 -20.63 5.70 8.87
CA LEU A 69 -20.30 4.66 9.83
C LEU A 69 -19.27 5.14 10.85
N TRP A 70 -19.07 4.35 11.90
CA TRP A 70 -18.08 4.59 12.93
C TRP A 70 -16.86 3.69 12.77
N ILE A 71 -15.67 4.24 12.94
CA ILE A 71 -14.41 3.48 12.83
C ILE A 71 -13.66 3.58 14.17
N PRO A 72 -13.12 2.49 14.73
CA PRO A 72 -12.33 2.57 15.96
C PRO A 72 -11.18 3.57 15.79
N ARG A 73 -11.04 4.52 16.74
CA ARG A 73 -9.98 5.56 16.69
C ARG A 73 -8.60 4.96 16.53
N ASP A 74 -8.32 3.91 17.30
CA ASP A 74 -6.99 3.30 17.36
C ASP A 74 -6.63 2.54 16.07
N ALA A 75 -7.60 2.26 15.19
CA ALA A 75 -7.38 1.70 13.86
C ALA A 75 -7.08 2.78 12.79
N LEU A 76 -7.49 4.03 13.01
CA LEU A 76 -7.31 5.12 12.04
C LEU A 76 -6.12 6.04 12.35
N THR A 77 -5.86 6.28 13.64
CA THR A 77 -4.87 7.26 14.07
C THR A 77 -3.52 6.59 14.31
N ILE A 78 -2.44 7.32 14.05
CA ILE A 78 -1.06 6.93 14.37
C ILE A 78 -0.50 7.86 15.47
N GLY A 79 0.75 7.66 15.90
CA GLY A 79 1.37 8.47 16.96
C GLY A 79 1.24 7.84 18.33
N GLU A 80 0.40 8.43 19.20
CA GLU A 80 0.20 7.95 20.58
C GLU A 80 -0.21 6.48 20.61
N ASP A 81 0.23 5.75 21.64
CA ASP A 81 -0.14 4.35 21.85
C ASP A 81 -1.66 4.13 21.82
N ALA A 82 -2.07 2.99 21.26
CA ALA A 82 -3.46 2.57 21.28
C ALA A 82 -3.92 2.41 22.73
N ALA A 83 -5.03 3.06 23.08
CA ALA A 83 -5.50 3.17 24.46
C ALA A 83 -6.80 2.40 24.70
N ASP A 84 -7.65 2.28 23.68
CA ASP A 84 -8.91 1.54 23.76
C ASP A 84 -8.79 0.13 23.15
N LEU A 85 -7.91 -0.04 22.15
CA LEU A 85 -7.58 -1.34 21.54
C LEU A 85 -6.05 -1.56 21.51
N PRO A 86 -5.39 -1.84 22.64
CA PRO A 86 -3.93 -1.94 22.73
C PRO A 86 -3.29 -2.98 21.78
N GLU A 87 -4.04 -4.02 21.41
CA GLU A 87 -3.56 -5.09 20.53
C GLU A 87 -3.77 -4.79 19.04
N VAL A 88 -4.40 -3.68 18.68
CA VAL A 88 -4.63 -3.35 17.26
C VAL A 88 -3.31 -3.12 16.55
N GLY A 89 -3.15 -3.79 15.40
CA GLY A 89 -2.05 -3.59 14.49
C GLY A 89 -2.18 -2.21 13.85
N ARG A 90 -1.15 -1.40 14.00
CA ARG A 90 -1.11 -0.03 13.48
C ARG A 90 -0.01 0.09 12.45
N SER A 91 -0.35 0.64 11.30
CA SER A 91 0.55 0.89 10.18
C SER A 91 0.17 2.18 9.48
N THR A 92 0.95 2.59 8.49
CA THR A 92 0.63 3.73 7.61
C THR A 92 -0.11 3.32 6.33
N ASN A 93 -0.50 2.05 6.19
CA ASN A 93 -1.24 1.55 5.02
C ASN A 93 -2.60 2.26 4.78
N GLY A 94 -2.74 2.98 3.67
CA GLY A 94 -3.96 3.70 3.32
C GLY A 94 -4.07 5.07 3.98
N LEU A 95 -2.99 5.58 4.58
CA LEU A 95 -2.88 6.99 4.96
C LEU A 95 -2.38 7.76 3.76
N ALA A 96 -3.09 8.81 3.36
CA ALA A 96 -2.66 9.62 2.24
C ALA A 96 -3.11 11.07 2.38
N SER A 97 -2.34 11.95 1.75
CA SER A 97 -2.65 13.36 1.59
C SER A 97 -2.89 13.74 0.14
N GLY A 98 -3.56 14.87 -0.06
CA GLY A 98 -3.85 15.43 -1.36
C GLY A 98 -4.23 16.90 -1.27
N ASN A 99 -4.34 17.56 -2.42
CA ASN A 99 -4.83 18.93 -2.48
C ASN A 99 -6.35 18.99 -2.22
N THR A 100 -7.05 17.87 -2.45
CA THR A 100 -8.45 17.68 -2.11
C THR A 100 -8.66 16.32 -1.43
N THR A 101 -9.80 16.16 -0.77
CA THR A 101 -10.19 14.90 -0.13
C THR A 101 -10.29 13.76 -1.15
N GLU A 102 -10.79 14.03 -2.36
CA GLU A 102 -10.88 13.04 -3.43
C GLU A 102 -9.50 12.58 -3.91
N GLU A 103 -8.53 13.49 -4.00
CA GLU A 103 -7.16 13.16 -4.40
C GLU A 103 -6.46 12.33 -3.31
N ALA A 104 -6.60 12.72 -2.04
CA ALA A 104 -6.10 11.96 -0.90
C ALA A 104 -6.71 10.56 -0.84
N LEU A 105 -8.04 10.46 -1.01
CA LEU A 105 -8.75 9.17 -1.00
C LEU A 105 -8.35 8.28 -2.17
N PHE A 106 -8.15 8.86 -3.36
CA PHE A 106 -7.63 8.13 -4.51
C PHE A 106 -6.26 7.51 -4.22
N HIS A 107 -5.34 8.28 -3.61
CA HIS A 107 -4.03 7.78 -3.22
C HIS A 107 -4.11 6.68 -2.15
N ALA A 108 -4.94 6.87 -1.12
CA ALA A 108 -5.17 5.87 -0.08
C ALA A 108 -5.71 4.55 -0.65
N ILE A 109 -6.67 4.61 -1.59
CA ILE A 109 -7.23 3.42 -2.25
C ILE A 109 -6.17 2.73 -3.12
N CYS A 110 -5.38 3.48 -3.89
CA CYS A 110 -4.31 2.89 -4.69
C CYS A 110 -3.30 2.17 -3.79
N GLU A 111 -2.95 2.74 -2.64
CA GLU A 111 -2.05 2.08 -1.69
C GLU A 111 -2.64 0.79 -1.11
N LEU A 112 -3.91 0.78 -0.71
CA LEU A 112 -4.56 -0.45 -0.24
C LEU A 112 -4.52 -1.57 -1.30
N VAL A 113 -4.76 -1.21 -2.56
CA VAL A 113 -4.69 -2.17 -3.69
C VAL A 113 -3.26 -2.62 -3.97
N GLU A 114 -2.28 -1.74 -3.81
CA GLU A 114 -0.85 -2.07 -3.91
C GLU A 114 -0.47 -3.10 -2.86
N ARG A 115 -0.81 -2.86 -1.58
CA ARG A 115 -0.50 -3.78 -0.47
C ARG A 115 -1.17 -5.14 -0.63
N ASP A 116 -2.41 -5.16 -1.12
CA ASP A 116 -3.10 -6.41 -1.47
C ASP A 116 -2.34 -7.18 -2.56
N ALA A 117 -1.99 -6.48 -3.65
CA ALA A 117 -1.27 -7.08 -4.76
C ALA A 117 0.10 -7.63 -4.35
N THR A 118 0.90 -6.84 -3.61
CA THR A 118 2.20 -7.27 -3.12
C THR A 118 2.06 -8.45 -2.15
N SER A 119 1.09 -8.40 -1.22
CA SER A 119 0.83 -9.49 -0.29
C SER A 119 0.50 -10.79 -1.02
N LEU A 120 -0.41 -10.75 -1.99
CA LEU A 120 -0.79 -11.93 -2.78
C LEU A 120 0.35 -12.44 -3.66
N TRP A 121 1.07 -11.54 -4.31
CA TRP A 121 2.22 -11.89 -5.15
C TRP A 121 3.34 -12.55 -4.33
N SER A 122 3.55 -12.11 -3.08
CA SER A 122 4.54 -12.71 -2.16
C SER A 122 4.23 -14.14 -1.72
N LEU A 123 2.98 -14.59 -1.91
CA LEU A 123 2.54 -15.95 -1.58
C LEU A 123 2.70 -16.92 -2.76
N LEU A 124 2.99 -16.41 -3.95
CA LEU A 124 3.22 -17.23 -5.13
C LEU A 124 4.55 -17.98 -5.05
N PRO A 125 4.64 -19.21 -5.60
CA PRO A 125 5.92 -19.88 -5.80
C PRO A 125 6.87 -19.03 -6.67
N ASP A 126 8.18 -19.13 -6.43
CA ASP A 126 9.22 -18.36 -7.12
C ASP A 126 9.10 -18.40 -8.65
N ALA A 127 8.81 -19.57 -9.21
CA ALA A 127 8.63 -19.73 -10.64
C ALA A 127 7.45 -18.90 -11.19
N ALA A 128 6.36 -18.80 -10.43
CA ALA A 128 5.20 -17.98 -10.79
C ALA A 128 5.50 -16.49 -10.64
N ARG A 129 6.24 -16.09 -9.59
CA ARG A 129 6.73 -14.71 -9.42
C ARG A 129 7.63 -14.29 -10.59
N LEU A 130 8.63 -15.10 -10.94
CA LEU A 130 9.54 -14.87 -12.06
C LEU A 130 8.81 -14.79 -13.41
N ALA A 131 7.75 -15.57 -13.60
CA ALA A 131 6.94 -15.53 -14.82
C ALA A 131 6.21 -14.20 -15.05
N THR A 132 6.10 -13.34 -14.02
CA THR A 132 5.51 -12.00 -14.14
C THR A 132 6.50 -10.92 -14.59
N GLU A 133 7.78 -11.27 -14.76
CA GLU A 133 8.81 -10.33 -15.21
C GLU A 133 8.58 -9.88 -16.66
N PHE A 134 8.65 -8.57 -16.89
CA PHE A 134 8.53 -7.98 -18.23
C PHE A 134 9.63 -6.95 -18.51
N PRO A 135 10.11 -6.85 -19.76
CA PRO A 135 11.14 -5.89 -20.13
C PRO A 135 10.56 -4.47 -20.19
N ILE A 136 11.35 -3.46 -19.81
CA ILE A 136 10.93 -2.06 -19.93
C ILE A 136 10.62 -1.66 -21.38
N GLU A 137 11.22 -2.36 -22.36
CA GLU A 137 10.98 -2.19 -23.79
C GLU A 137 9.54 -2.53 -24.20
N ALA A 138 8.82 -3.32 -23.39
CA ALA A 138 7.40 -3.60 -23.60
C ALA A 138 6.49 -2.38 -23.33
N VAL A 139 7.03 -1.31 -22.74
CA VAL A 139 6.29 -0.09 -22.39
C VAL A 139 6.52 0.98 -23.45
N ASP A 140 5.45 1.40 -24.15
CA ASP A 140 5.51 2.48 -25.13
C ASP A 140 5.32 3.86 -24.48
N ASP A 141 6.28 4.25 -23.63
CA ASP A 141 6.29 5.55 -22.96
C ASP A 141 7.73 6.11 -22.89
N ALA A 142 7.92 7.33 -23.37
CA ALA A 142 9.24 7.94 -23.47
C ALA A 142 9.87 8.26 -22.10
N VAL A 143 9.05 8.60 -21.10
CA VAL A 143 9.53 8.91 -19.74
C VAL A 143 9.98 7.63 -19.05
N ILE A 144 9.20 6.55 -19.17
CA ILE A 144 9.58 5.25 -18.61
C ILE A 144 10.86 4.72 -19.26
N ARG A 145 10.99 4.80 -20.59
CA ARG A 145 12.23 4.43 -21.29
C ARG A 145 13.43 5.29 -20.84
N ALA A 146 13.21 6.57 -20.55
CA ALA A 146 14.27 7.44 -20.03
C ALA A 146 14.76 7.00 -18.64
N PHE A 147 13.87 6.54 -17.75
CA PHE A 147 14.29 5.96 -16.47
C PHE A 147 15.15 4.72 -16.65
N GLY A 148 14.73 3.77 -17.50
CA GLY A 148 15.53 2.57 -17.78
C GLY A 148 16.91 2.91 -18.34
N LYS A 149 16.98 3.88 -19.26
CA LYS A 149 18.26 4.37 -19.79
C LYS A 149 19.14 4.98 -18.69
N GLN A 150 18.58 5.85 -17.84
CA GLN A 150 19.33 6.50 -16.77
C GLN A 150 19.89 5.50 -15.76
N ILE A 151 19.11 4.48 -15.40
CA ILE A 151 19.55 3.38 -14.51
C ILE A 151 20.64 2.56 -15.19
N GLY A 152 20.47 2.21 -16.47
CA GLY A 152 21.48 1.46 -17.23
C GLY A 152 22.78 2.23 -17.45
N ASP A 153 22.73 3.54 -17.70
CA ASP A 153 23.91 4.41 -17.80
C ASP A 153 24.71 4.50 -16.49
N ALA A 154 24.07 4.20 -15.35
CA ALA A 154 24.68 4.11 -14.03
C ALA A 154 25.23 2.70 -13.69
N ASP A 155 25.29 1.80 -14.66
CA ASP A 155 25.73 0.39 -14.52
C ASP A 155 24.87 -0.44 -13.55
N LEU A 156 23.60 -0.07 -13.43
CA LEU A 156 22.61 -0.79 -12.63
C LEU A 156 21.72 -1.65 -13.54
N GLU A 157 21.07 -2.62 -12.94
CA GLU A 157 20.02 -3.46 -13.52
C GLU A 157 18.65 -2.98 -13.02
N LEU A 158 17.66 -2.97 -13.91
CA LEU A 158 16.26 -2.71 -13.59
C LEU A 158 15.42 -3.90 -14.04
N ARG A 159 14.68 -4.49 -13.10
CA ARG A 159 13.71 -5.56 -13.37
C ARG A 159 12.33 -5.11 -12.96
N LEU A 160 11.32 -5.45 -13.76
CA LEU A 160 9.93 -5.06 -13.55
C LEU A 160 9.05 -6.31 -13.49
N PHE A 161 8.16 -6.36 -12.51
CA PHE A 161 7.26 -7.49 -12.29
C PHE A 161 5.82 -7.00 -12.22
N ASP A 162 4.93 -7.64 -12.98
CA ASP A 162 3.49 -7.36 -12.92
C ASP A 162 2.86 -8.09 -11.73
N GLN A 163 2.33 -7.32 -10.78
CA GLN A 163 1.62 -7.84 -9.60
C GLN A 163 0.11 -7.66 -9.70
N THR A 164 -0.41 -7.27 -10.88
CA THR A 164 -1.83 -7.00 -11.09
C THR A 164 -2.69 -8.22 -10.72
N THR A 165 -3.59 -8.02 -9.76
CA THR A 165 -4.49 -9.09 -9.27
C THR A 165 -5.78 -9.14 -10.09
N ASN A 166 -6.71 -10.00 -9.69
CA ASN A 166 -8.07 -10.05 -10.24
C ASN A 166 -8.89 -8.76 -10.04
N LEU A 167 -8.40 -7.78 -9.26
CA LEU A 167 -8.97 -6.44 -9.17
C LEU A 167 -8.75 -5.63 -10.46
N GLY A 168 -7.78 -6.03 -11.29
CA GLY A 168 -7.53 -5.43 -12.61
C GLY A 168 -7.05 -3.98 -12.56
N VAL A 169 -6.42 -3.58 -11.45
CA VAL A 169 -5.72 -2.29 -11.30
C VAL A 169 -4.22 -2.56 -11.40
N PRO A 170 -3.49 -1.88 -12.30
CA PRO A 170 -2.06 -2.10 -12.48
C PRO A 170 -1.27 -1.89 -11.18
N CYS A 171 -0.58 -2.95 -10.75
CA CYS A 171 0.37 -2.95 -9.64
C CYS A 171 1.70 -3.49 -10.14
N VAL A 172 2.80 -2.77 -9.91
CA VAL A 172 4.13 -3.12 -10.42
C VAL A 172 5.15 -3.07 -9.30
N MET A 173 6.01 -4.08 -9.26
CA MET A 173 7.25 -4.03 -8.48
C MET A 173 8.42 -3.73 -9.41
N ALA A 174 9.24 -2.76 -9.04
CA ALA A 174 10.51 -2.48 -9.67
C ALA A 174 11.65 -2.86 -8.74
N VAL A 175 12.67 -3.52 -9.28
CA VAL A 175 13.88 -3.90 -8.56
C VAL A 175 15.06 -3.25 -9.24
N ILE A 176 15.85 -2.48 -8.49
CA ILE A 176 17.12 -1.91 -8.92
C ILE A 176 18.23 -2.64 -8.17
N SER A 177 19.17 -3.21 -8.91
CA SER A 177 20.32 -3.90 -8.33
C SER A 177 21.63 -3.57 -9.06
N GLU A 178 22.76 -3.89 -8.43
CA GLU A 178 24.01 -3.97 -9.19
C GLU A 178 23.94 -5.10 -10.22
N ARG A 179 24.58 -4.90 -11.37
CA ARG A 179 24.72 -6.00 -12.34
C ARG A 179 25.61 -7.07 -11.72
N ALA A 180 25.15 -8.32 -11.79
CA ALA A 180 25.76 -9.51 -11.19
C ALA A 180 27.27 -9.36 -10.90
N SER A 181 27.62 -9.23 -9.62
CA SER A 181 28.98 -9.39 -9.09
C SER A 181 29.00 -10.65 -8.23
N ASP A 182 30.09 -11.41 -8.23
CA ASP A 182 30.28 -12.63 -7.41
C ASP A 182 30.16 -12.37 -5.88
N THR A 183 29.84 -11.14 -5.47
CA THR A 183 29.79 -10.68 -4.07
C THR A 183 28.54 -9.86 -3.72
N ALA A 184 27.48 -9.89 -4.52
CA ALA A 184 26.26 -9.11 -4.27
C ALA A 184 25.70 -9.37 -2.86
N ARG A 185 25.50 -8.29 -2.09
CA ARG A 185 24.98 -8.30 -0.72
C ARG A 185 23.50 -7.90 -0.72
N LEU A 186 22.77 -8.18 0.35
CA LEU A 186 21.36 -7.76 0.54
C LEU A 186 21.13 -6.26 0.26
N PHE A 187 22.12 -5.45 0.64
CA PHE A 187 22.11 -3.99 0.47
C PHE A 187 22.17 -3.52 -0.99
N ASP A 188 22.51 -4.41 -1.93
CA ASP A 188 22.66 -4.09 -3.35
C ASP A 188 21.34 -4.18 -4.12
N ILE A 189 20.25 -4.59 -3.46
CA ILE A 189 18.91 -4.74 -4.04
C ILE A 189 17.96 -3.72 -3.41
N ALA A 190 17.36 -2.87 -4.24
CA ALA A 190 16.33 -1.93 -3.82
C ALA A 190 15.03 -2.19 -4.58
N ALA A 191 13.96 -2.44 -3.84
CA ALA A 191 12.62 -2.61 -4.39
C ALA A 191 11.77 -1.34 -4.19
N GLY A 192 10.82 -1.16 -5.09
CA GLY A 192 9.76 -0.15 -4.98
C GLY A 192 8.49 -0.65 -5.65
N TYR A 193 7.35 -0.14 -5.19
CA TYR A 193 6.04 -0.61 -5.60
C TYR A 193 5.23 0.53 -6.19
N GLY A 194 4.24 0.21 -7.01
CA GLY A 194 3.42 1.23 -7.62
C GLY A 194 2.09 0.69 -8.10
N CYS A 195 1.02 1.26 -7.57
CA CYS A 195 -0.35 1.04 -8.01
C CYS A 195 -0.95 2.32 -8.63
N HIS A 196 -1.54 2.19 -9.83
CA HIS A 196 -2.32 3.25 -10.47
C HIS A 196 -3.12 2.72 -11.67
N PRO A 197 -4.39 3.15 -11.91
CA PRO A 197 -5.19 2.70 -13.07
C PRO A 197 -4.54 2.97 -14.45
N THR A 198 -3.77 4.05 -14.56
CA THR A 198 -2.78 4.28 -15.63
C THR A 198 -1.47 3.56 -15.29
N GLY A 199 -1.09 2.54 -16.05
CA GLY A 199 0.06 1.72 -15.70
C GLY A 199 1.42 2.37 -15.94
N THR A 200 1.54 3.36 -16.84
CA THR A 200 2.78 4.16 -16.92
C THR A 200 3.04 4.92 -15.62
N ARG A 201 1.99 5.38 -14.92
CA ARG A 201 2.13 5.96 -13.58
C ARG A 201 2.46 4.92 -12.52
N ALA A 202 1.88 3.72 -12.59
CA ALA A 202 2.22 2.60 -11.70
C ALA A 202 3.71 2.22 -11.81
N ILE A 203 4.20 2.03 -13.04
CA ILE A 203 5.62 1.74 -13.33
C ILE A 203 6.52 2.89 -12.89
N GLY A 204 6.14 4.13 -13.23
CA GLY A 204 6.89 5.31 -12.83
C GLY A 204 7.06 5.41 -11.31
N ARG A 205 5.97 5.20 -10.55
CA ARG A 205 5.99 5.16 -9.08
C ARG A 205 6.94 4.08 -8.58
N ALA A 206 6.78 2.84 -9.04
CA ALA A 206 7.61 1.71 -8.63
C ALA A 206 9.11 1.97 -8.85
N ILE A 207 9.49 2.49 -10.02
CA ILE A 207 10.88 2.83 -10.33
C ILE A 207 11.40 3.95 -9.42
N THR A 208 10.62 5.02 -9.24
CA THR A 208 11.06 6.15 -8.39
C THR A 208 11.16 5.77 -6.92
N GLU A 209 10.30 4.87 -6.45
CA GLU A 209 10.35 4.34 -5.09
C GLU A 209 11.56 3.42 -4.91
N ALA A 210 11.87 2.54 -5.86
CA ALA A 210 13.08 1.71 -5.83
C ALA A 210 14.35 2.57 -5.80
N ALA A 211 14.38 3.66 -6.57
CA ALA A 211 15.48 4.62 -6.53
C ALA A 211 15.58 5.34 -5.17
N GLN A 212 14.45 5.73 -4.57
CA GLN A 212 14.40 6.33 -3.23
C GLN A 212 14.88 5.36 -2.14
N THR A 213 14.46 4.09 -2.19
CA THR A 213 14.93 3.02 -1.30
C THR A 213 16.44 2.90 -1.39
N ARG A 214 17.00 2.84 -2.61
CA ARG A 214 18.46 2.75 -2.81
C ARG A 214 19.21 3.96 -2.25
N ILE A 215 18.72 5.17 -2.50
CA ILE A 215 19.33 6.40 -1.96
C ILE A 215 19.31 6.39 -0.44
N THR A 216 18.22 5.92 0.16
CA THR A 216 18.07 5.83 1.63
C THR A 216 19.05 4.82 2.22
N ASN A 217 19.20 3.64 1.60
CA ASN A 217 20.16 2.61 2.00
C ASN A 217 21.61 3.14 1.94
N ILE A 218 21.98 3.87 0.88
CA ILE A 218 23.33 4.47 0.74
C ILE A 218 23.58 5.58 1.74
N ALA A 219 22.58 6.44 1.97
CA ALA A 219 22.71 7.58 2.87
C ALA A 219 22.87 7.12 4.33
N GLY A 220 22.48 5.89 4.67
CA GLY A 220 22.46 5.38 6.04
C GLY A 220 21.59 6.23 6.96
N GLY A 221 20.61 6.94 6.40
CA GLY A 221 19.89 8.03 7.06
C GLY A 221 18.67 7.61 7.89
N ARG A 222 18.35 6.31 7.95
CA ARG A 222 17.35 5.77 8.88
C ARG A 222 18.04 5.23 10.12
N ASP A 223 17.65 5.74 11.28
CA ASP A 223 18.09 5.25 12.59
C ASP A 223 17.58 3.82 12.88
N ASP A 224 16.70 3.30 12.02
CA ASP A 224 16.03 2.00 12.14
C ASP A 224 16.88 0.83 11.62
N PHE A 225 17.96 1.10 10.86
CA PHE A 225 18.84 0.04 10.36
C PHE A 225 19.83 -0.40 11.44
N LEU A 226 19.68 -1.63 11.94
CA LEU A 226 20.69 -2.19 12.83
C LEU A 226 21.96 -2.54 12.02
N PRO A 227 23.17 -2.34 12.57
CA PRO A 227 24.41 -2.73 11.91
C PRO A 227 24.48 -4.21 11.48
N ALA A 228 23.65 -5.08 12.07
CA ALA A 228 23.53 -6.49 11.70
C ALA A 228 22.83 -6.69 10.34
N GLU A 229 21.85 -5.86 10.00
CA GLU A 229 21.10 -5.91 8.73
C GLU A 229 22.02 -5.61 7.53
N TYR A 230 23.10 -4.84 7.73
CA TYR A 230 24.17 -4.59 6.73
C TYR A 230 24.94 -5.83 6.29
N PHE A 231 24.89 -6.91 7.07
CA PHE A 231 25.64 -8.14 6.84
C PHE A 231 24.75 -9.38 6.65
N GLU A 232 23.42 -9.22 6.65
CA GLU A 232 22.50 -10.31 6.35
C GLU A 232 22.62 -10.71 4.86
N GLN A 233 22.60 -12.02 4.58
CA GLN A 233 22.50 -12.54 3.22
C GLN A 233 21.06 -12.37 2.70
N ALA A 234 20.87 -12.37 1.38
CA ALA A 234 19.56 -12.44 0.70
C ALA A 234 18.59 -13.30 1.52
N ASP A 235 17.60 -12.67 2.15
CA ASP A 235 16.51 -13.39 2.79
C ASP A 235 15.86 -14.32 1.74
N GLU A 236 15.36 -15.49 2.15
CA GLU A 236 14.77 -16.48 1.22
C GLU A 236 13.65 -15.83 0.36
N SER A 237 13.05 -14.75 0.87
CA SER A 237 12.03 -13.94 0.23
C SER A 237 12.48 -13.26 -1.08
N ILE A 238 13.77 -12.93 -1.24
CA ILE A 238 14.34 -12.24 -2.42
C ILE A 238 15.33 -13.09 -3.22
N ALA A 239 15.69 -14.30 -2.75
CA ALA A 239 16.64 -15.19 -3.43
C ALA A 239 16.21 -15.56 -4.87
N PHE A 240 14.91 -15.58 -5.16
CA PHE A 240 14.40 -15.81 -6.51
C PHE A 240 14.91 -14.76 -7.52
N LEU A 241 15.26 -13.54 -7.06
CA LEU A 241 15.81 -12.48 -7.91
C LEU A 241 17.22 -12.80 -8.44
N GLU A 242 17.92 -13.82 -7.94
CA GLU A 242 19.18 -14.26 -8.55
C GLU A 242 18.98 -14.89 -9.95
N HIS A 243 17.74 -15.27 -10.28
CA HIS A 243 17.41 -15.93 -11.52
C HIS A 243 16.61 -14.99 -12.43
N PRO A 244 16.96 -14.89 -13.73
CA PRO A 244 16.12 -14.16 -14.69
C PRO A 244 14.81 -14.92 -14.90
N GLY A 245 13.72 -14.18 -14.98
CA GLY A 245 12.43 -14.70 -15.45
C GLY A 245 12.46 -15.00 -16.95
N PRO A 246 11.43 -15.67 -17.48
CA PRO A 246 11.37 -16.02 -18.90
C PRO A 246 11.33 -14.78 -19.83
N GLY A 247 10.97 -13.59 -19.31
CA GLY A 247 10.95 -12.34 -20.08
C GLY A 247 9.85 -12.28 -21.15
N GLU A 248 8.87 -13.18 -21.07
CA GLU A 248 7.79 -13.34 -22.06
C GLU A 248 6.47 -12.65 -21.62
N ALA A 249 6.41 -12.07 -20.42
CA ALA A 249 5.22 -11.40 -19.95
C ALA A 249 4.96 -10.11 -20.73
N ARG A 250 3.68 -9.84 -21.00
CA ARG A 250 3.22 -8.58 -21.60
C ARG A 250 2.90 -7.60 -20.51
N ALA A 251 3.13 -6.32 -20.77
CA ALA A 251 2.62 -5.26 -19.90
C ALA A 251 1.09 -5.38 -19.75
N PRO A 252 0.55 -5.14 -18.54
CA PRO A 252 -0.89 -5.19 -18.30
C PRO A 252 -1.65 -4.17 -19.14
N ALA A 253 -2.92 -4.45 -19.45
CA ALA A 253 -3.78 -3.49 -20.12
C ALA A 253 -4.21 -2.40 -19.11
N TRP A 254 -3.89 -1.14 -19.40
CA TRP A 254 -4.15 -0.02 -18.49
C TRP A 254 -4.81 1.19 -19.17
N LEU A 255 -5.32 2.11 -18.36
CA LEU A 255 -5.97 3.31 -18.85
C LEU A 255 -5.01 4.31 -19.49
N PRO A 256 -5.52 5.19 -20.37
CA PRO A 256 -4.75 6.29 -20.92
C PRO A 256 -4.18 7.23 -19.82
N PRO A 257 -2.99 7.83 -20.04
CA PRO A 257 -2.33 8.71 -19.06
C PRO A 257 -3.06 9.99 -18.65
N ASP A 258 -3.95 10.49 -19.52
CA ASP A 258 -4.64 11.78 -19.34
C ASP A 258 -6.07 11.64 -18.78
N THR A 259 -6.38 10.50 -18.15
CA THR A 259 -7.69 10.26 -17.54
C THR A 259 -7.88 11.16 -16.30
N PRO A 260 -8.91 12.02 -16.25
CA PRO A 260 -9.16 12.89 -15.09
C PRO A 260 -9.50 12.11 -13.82
N LEU A 261 -9.16 12.67 -12.65
CA LEU A 261 -9.38 12.06 -11.33
C LEU A 261 -10.82 11.53 -11.10
N PRO A 262 -11.90 12.27 -11.44
CA PRO A 262 -13.26 11.75 -11.26
C PRO A 262 -13.53 10.45 -12.03
N GLN A 263 -12.98 10.33 -13.25
CA GLN A 263 -13.12 9.12 -14.06
C GLN A 263 -12.27 7.98 -13.52
N LEU A 264 -11.09 8.27 -12.96
CA LEU A 264 -10.27 7.28 -12.28
C LEU A 264 -10.99 6.72 -11.04
N LEU A 265 -11.59 7.58 -10.23
CA LEU A 265 -12.38 7.18 -9.05
C LEU A 265 -13.62 6.38 -9.43
N GLU A 266 -14.35 6.77 -10.47
CA GLU A 266 -15.51 6.03 -10.98
C GLU A 266 -15.11 4.60 -11.40
N GLN A 267 -14.00 4.45 -12.11
CA GLN A 267 -13.52 3.13 -12.52
C GLN A 267 -13.02 2.28 -11.36
N LEU A 268 -12.35 2.87 -10.38
CA LEU A 268 -12.03 2.16 -9.14
C LEU A 268 -13.33 1.73 -8.45
N ALA A 269 -14.32 2.63 -8.34
CA ALA A 269 -15.59 2.33 -7.71
C ALA A 269 -16.31 1.16 -8.41
N GLU A 270 -16.27 1.08 -9.74
CA GLU A 270 -16.83 -0.04 -10.50
C GLU A 270 -16.06 -1.35 -10.31
N ARG A 271 -14.72 -1.30 -10.32
CA ARG A 271 -13.86 -2.50 -10.30
C ARG A 271 -13.69 -3.12 -8.92
N ILE A 272 -13.43 -2.28 -7.93
CA ILE A 272 -13.05 -2.72 -6.57
C ILE A 272 -14.10 -2.34 -5.51
N GLY A 273 -14.92 -1.32 -5.76
CA GLY A 273 -15.96 -0.88 -4.81
C GLY A 273 -16.89 -2.01 -4.31
N PRO A 274 -17.36 -2.94 -5.15
CA PRO A 274 -18.25 -4.01 -4.72
C PRO A 274 -17.59 -5.08 -3.83
N THR A 275 -16.26 -5.17 -3.82
CA THR A 275 -15.54 -6.32 -3.24
C THR A 275 -14.45 -5.94 -2.25
N ALA A 276 -14.02 -4.68 -2.19
CA ALA A 276 -12.89 -4.26 -1.36
C ALA A 276 -13.29 -3.78 0.05
N GLU A 277 -14.58 -3.65 0.35
CA GLU A 277 -15.11 -3.26 1.67
C GLU A 277 -14.32 -2.11 2.33
N ILE A 278 -14.12 -1.04 1.56
CA ILE A 278 -13.29 0.09 1.98
C ILE A 278 -14.13 1.04 2.83
N VAL A 279 -13.59 1.41 3.97
CA VAL A 279 -14.08 2.51 4.81
C VAL A 279 -13.00 3.58 4.90
N TRP A 280 -13.39 4.83 5.10
CA TRP A 280 -12.42 5.91 5.20
C TRP A 280 -12.91 7.05 6.09
N SER A 281 -11.98 7.90 6.51
CA SER A 281 -12.25 9.14 7.23
C SER A 281 -11.26 10.23 6.83
N GLU A 282 -11.74 11.47 6.78
CA GLU A 282 -10.87 12.65 6.70
C GLU A 282 -10.35 12.98 8.10
N LEU A 283 -9.03 13.02 8.23
CA LEU A 283 -8.33 13.26 9.50
C LEU A 283 -8.06 14.74 9.77
N GLY A 284 -8.08 15.58 8.73
CA GLY A 284 -7.92 17.03 8.84
C GLY A 284 -6.94 17.61 7.81
N GLY A 285 -6.35 18.75 8.16
CA GLY A 285 -5.35 19.45 7.33
C GLY A 285 -5.89 20.67 6.56
N ALA A 286 -7.21 20.86 6.54
CA ALA A 286 -7.87 21.96 5.82
C ALA A 286 -7.29 23.37 6.12
N PRO A 287 -6.89 23.72 7.36
CA PRO A 287 -6.25 25.01 7.64
C PRO A 287 -4.94 25.27 6.88
N TYR A 288 -4.29 24.21 6.39
CA TYR A 288 -3.03 24.28 5.63
C TYR A 288 -3.23 24.09 4.12
N GLY A 289 -4.47 23.98 3.64
CA GLY A 289 -4.78 23.75 2.23
C GLY A 289 -4.43 22.34 1.74
N ILE A 290 -4.35 21.38 2.66
CA ILE A 290 -4.16 19.95 2.36
C ILE A 290 -5.34 19.16 2.93
N SER A 291 -5.65 18.02 2.35
CA SER A 291 -6.53 17.02 2.96
C SER A 291 -5.69 15.80 3.31
N VAL A 292 -5.87 15.26 4.52
CA VAL A 292 -5.31 13.98 4.93
C VAL A 292 -6.44 13.03 5.26
N VAL A 293 -6.41 11.85 4.67
CA VAL A 293 -7.42 10.82 4.88
C VAL A 293 -6.77 9.50 5.26
N ARG A 294 -7.54 8.64 5.90
CA ARG A 294 -7.16 7.26 6.15
C ARG A 294 -8.26 6.34 5.64
N ALA A 295 -7.88 5.40 4.79
CA ALA A 295 -8.74 4.31 4.32
C ALA A 295 -8.31 2.98 4.94
N LEU A 296 -9.27 2.10 5.19
CA LEU A 296 -9.07 0.74 5.69
C LEU A 296 -9.94 -0.21 4.86
N SER A 297 -9.54 -1.47 4.76
CA SER A 297 -10.33 -2.54 4.13
C SER A 297 -10.50 -3.71 5.09
N ALA A 298 -11.67 -4.35 5.07
CA ALA A 298 -11.91 -5.58 5.82
C ALA A 298 -11.45 -6.86 5.08
N VAL A 299 -11.06 -6.75 3.81
CA VAL A 299 -10.93 -7.93 2.91
C VAL A 299 -9.66 -7.93 2.06
N LEU A 300 -9.06 -6.77 1.81
CA LEU A 300 -7.77 -6.67 1.16
C LEU A 300 -6.66 -7.18 2.08
N GLU A 301 -5.62 -7.78 1.49
CA GLU A 301 -4.46 -8.28 2.23
C GLU A 301 -3.45 -7.15 2.51
N ASP A 302 -2.77 -7.22 3.65
CA ASP A 302 -1.83 -6.20 4.10
C ASP A 302 -0.65 -6.80 4.89
N ARG A 303 -0.27 -8.04 4.53
CA ARG A 303 0.67 -8.94 5.23
C ARG A 303 1.95 -8.26 5.71
N GLU A 304 2.54 -7.41 4.88
CA GLU A 304 3.82 -6.76 5.15
C GLU A 304 3.75 -5.72 6.27
N THR A 305 2.57 -5.12 6.47
CA THR A 305 2.39 -3.98 7.40
C THR A 305 1.53 -4.33 8.61
N ASN A 306 0.83 -5.45 8.57
CA ASN A 306 -0.09 -5.87 9.61
C ASN A 306 0.54 -6.95 10.50
N VAL A 307 0.93 -6.56 11.72
CA VAL A 307 1.52 -7.44 12.72
C VAL A 307 0.60 -8.58 13.18
N ASN A 308 -0.72 -8.41 13.01
CA ASN A 308 -1.73 -9.40 13.34
C ASN A 308 -2.27 -10.12 12.10
N TRP A 309 -1.57 -10.01 10.96
CA TRP A 309 -2.06 -10.55 9.70
C TRP A 309 -2.36 -12.05 9.80
N SER A 310 -3.51 -12.40 9.27
CA SER A 310 -3.90 -13.78 9.00
C SER A 310 -4.45 -13.87 7.57
N PRO A 311 -4.20 -14.99 6.85
CA PRO A 311 -4.66 -15.14 5.47
C PRO A 311 -6.16 -14.91 5.36
N GLY A 312 -6.56 -13.89 4.60
CA GLY A 312 -7.95 -13.68 4.23
C GLY A 312 -8.36 -14.61 3.10
N ARG A 313 -9.59 -14.46 2.62
CA ARG A 313 -10.11 -15.27 1.51
C ARG A 313 -9.20 -15.17 0.27
N ARG A 314 -8.71 -13.97 -0.05
CA ARG A 314 -7.88 -13.72 -1.24
C ARG A 314 -6.53 -14.44 -1.11
N ALA A 315 -5.88 -14.35 0.04
CA ALA A 315 -4.63 -15.08 0.30
C ALA A 315 -4.83 -16.61 0.27
N LEU A 316 -5.93 -17.11 0.84
CA LEU A 316 -6.25 -18.55 0.82
C LEU A 316 -6.49 -19.07 -0.60
N GLU A 317 -7.10 -18.27 -1.48
CA GLU A 317 -7.29 -18.62 -2.90
C GLU A 317 -5.94 -18.76 -3.63
N VAL A 318 -4.95 -17.91 -3.32
CA VAL A 318 -3.59 -18.01 -3.88
C VAL A 318 -2.81 -19.20 -3.31
N LEU A 319 -2.90 -19.44 -2.01
CA LEU A 319 -2.21 -20.56 -1.34
C LEU A 319 -2.74 -21.95 -1.73
N ALA A 320 -3.91 -22.01 -2.37
CA ALA A 320 -4.50 -23.24 -2.86
C ALA A 320 -4.07 -23.64 -4.29
N LEU A 321 -3.29 -22.79 -4.97
CA LEU A 321 -2.74 -23.01 -6.32
C LEU A 321 -1.50 -23.91 -6.30
#